data_AF-D6RD52-F1
#
_entry.id   AF-D6RD52-F1
#
_cell.length_a   1.000
_cell.length_b   1.000
_cell.length_c   1.000
_cell.angle_alpha   90.00
_cell.angle_beta   90.00
_cell.angle_gamma   90.00
#
_symmetry.space_group_name_H-M   'P 1'
#
loop_
_entity.id
_entity.type
_entity.pdbx_description
1 polymer ?
#
loop_
_entity_poly.entity_id
_entity_poly.type
_entity_poly.pdbx_seq_one_letter_code
_entity_poly.pdbx_strand_id
1 'polypeptide(L)'
;MKASLQRPEIKLESLKEDIKEFFKISGWEKKLQNAVYSELSVFPLPSHPAAPPEHLKEPLVYMRKAQGSWEKRILKSLNSMCTELSIPLARKRPVGEQKELLNKWNEMGTDEPDLSLFRPVYAPKDFLEVLINLRNPNYENGDSLSFRTHLGLIQVPLKVKDIPELKECFVELGLNIGQLGIDDSTQVPPELFENEHVRIGQKVLAEQDSAAAQQYIRQGSPTALRAELWALILNISSQPEDVLYYEQLKTNVIQHDLLVDSLIYKD
;
A
#
# COMPACT_ATOMS: atom_id res chain seq x y z
N MET A 1 -20.22 -4.84 -36.89
CA MET A 1 -20.89 -3.52 -36.85
C MET A 1 -19.84 -2.43 -36.94
N LYS A 2 -19.65 -1.84 -38.14
CA LYS A 2 -18.87 -0.61 -38.33
C LYS A 2 -19.81 0.55 -37.99
N ALA A 3 -19.78 1.02 -36.74
CA ALA A 3 -20.53 2.18 -36.31
C ALA A 3 -19.60 3.40 -36.26
N SER A 4 -19.73 4.25 -37.27
CA SER A 4 -19.57 5.71 -37.24
C SER A 4 -18.30 6.32 -36.62
N LEU A 5 -17.25 6.43 -37.43
CA LEU A 5 -16.11 7.35 -37.23
C LEU A 5 -16.29 8.72 -37.92
N GLN A 6 -17.45 8.99 -38.51
CA GLN A 6 -17.73 10.28 -39.15
C GLN A 6 -18.78 11.04 -38.34
N ARG A 7 -18.33 11.72 -37.28
CA ARG A 7 -19.04 12.91 -36.80
C ARG A 7 -18.60 14.07 -37.70
N PRO A 8 -19.48 14.66 -38.52
CA PRO A 8 -19.13 15.69 -39.51
C PRO A 8 -18.65 17.02 -38.90
N GLU A 9 -18.66 17.13 -37.57
CA GLU A 9 -18.24 18.30 -36.80
C GLU A 9 -16.73 18.32 -36.49
N ILE A 10 -16.04 17.17 -36.63
CA ILE A 10 -14.62 17.05 -36.30
C ILE A 10 -13.78 17.43 -37.52
N LYS A 11 -13.21 18.64 -37.52
CA LYS A 11 -12.27 19.08 -38.56
C LYS A 11 -10.85 18.67 -38.17
N LEU A 12 -10.07 18.13 -39.10
CA LEU A 12 -8.69 17.73 -38.83
C LEU A 12 -7.83 18.92 -38.37
N GLU A 13 -8.15 20.13 -38.86
CA GLU A 13 -7.49 21.39 -38.52
C GLU A 13 -7.72 21.84 -37.07
N SER A 14 -8.89 21.53 -36.49
CA SER A 14 -9.25 21.88 -35.11
C SER A 14 -9.13 20.71 -34.13
N LEU A 15 -8.90 19.49 -34.63
CA LEU A 15 -8.93 18.25 -33.84
C LEU A 15 -8.13 18.32 -32.53
N LYS A 16 -6.93 18.91 -32.56
CA LYS A 16 -6.10 19.06 -31.36
C LYS A 16 -6.79 19.89 -30.28
N GLU A 17 -7.43 20.97 -30.68
CA GLU A 17 -8.09 21.92 -29.80
C GLU A 17 -9.44 21.37 -29.36
N ASP A 18 -10.16 20.70 -30.26
CA ASP A 18 -11.39 19.97 -29.96
C ASP A 18 -11.16 18.85 -28.94
N ILE A 19 -10.03 18.13 -29.03
CA ILE A 19 -9.64 17.09 -28.06
C ILE A 19 -9.33 17.70 -26.70
N LYS A 20 -8.60 18.82 -26.64
CA LYS A 20 -8.32 19.51 -25.36
C LYS A 20 -9.60 19.99 -24.70
N GLU A 21 -10.49 20.60 -25.47
CA GLU A 21 -11.78 21.07 -24.97
C GLU A 21 -12.65 19.91 -24.51
N PHE A 22 -12.66 18.81 -25.27
CA PHE A 22 -13.32 17.58 -24.87
C PHE A 22 -12.77 17.06 -23.53
N PHE A 23 -11.45 17.02 -23.33
CA PHE A 23 -10.85 16.58 -22.07
C PHE A 23 -11.20 17.50 -20.89
N LYS A 24 -11.31 18.80 -21.11
CA LYS A 24 -11.79 19.76 -20.11
C LYS A 24 -13.24 19.50 -19.72
N ILE A 25 -14.13 19.47 -20.70
CA ILE A 25 -15.58 19.30 -20.48
C ILE A 25 -15.90 17.94 -19.86
N SER A 26 -15.20 16.89 -20.29
CA SER A 26 -15.42 15.52 -19.81
C SER A 26 -14.74 15.21 -18.47
N GLY A 27 -13.92 16.13 -17.93
CA GLY A 27 -13.14 15.93 -16.70
C GLY A 27 -11.95 14.98 -16.85
N TRP A 28 -11.68 14.47 -18.05
CA TRP A 28 -10.56 13.57 -18.34
C TRP A 28 -9.20 14.26 -18.27
N GLU A 29 -9.15 15.59 -18.43
CA GLU A 29 -7.92 16.36 -18.28
C GLU A 29 -7.29 16.12 -16.89
N LYS A 30 -8.09 16.28 -15.82
CA LYS A 30 -7.64 16.06 -14.44
C LYS A 30 -7.30 14.60 -14.16
N LYS A 31 -8.11 13.67 -14.65
CA LYS A 31 -7.81 12.23 -14.52
C LYS A 31 -6.47 11.84 -15.15
N LEU A 32 -6.18 12.37 -16.34
CA LEU A 32 -4.92 12.12 -17.02
C LEU A 32 -3.75 12.78 -16.29
N GLN A 33 -3.91 14.02 -15.83
CA GLN A 33 -2.90 14.72 -15.03
C GLN A 33 -2.56 13.95 -13.75
N ASN A 34 -3.57 13.49 -13.01
CA ASN A 34 -3.39 12.69 -11.80
C ASN A 34 -2.71 11.35 -12.09
N ALA A 35 -3.10 10.67 -13.18
CA ALA A 35 -2.46 9.42 -13.59
C ALA A 35 -0.98 9.61 -13.92
N VAL A 36 -0.63 10.64 -14.71
CA VAL A 36 0.76 10.97 -15.03
C VAL A 36 1.54 11.35 -13.76
N TYR A 37 0.94 12.13 -12.87
CA TYR A 37 1.56 12.50 -11.60
C TYR A 37 1.86 11.27 -10.74
N SER A 38 0.91 10.35 -10.61
CA SER A 38 1.08 9.09 -9.88
C SER A 38 2.22 8.25 -10.47
N GLU A 39 2.25 8.07 -11.79
CA GLU A 39 3.32 7.35 -12.49
C GLU A 39 4.71 7.97 -12.23
N LEU A 40 4.82 9.30 -12.33
CA LEU A 40 6.08 10.01 -12.06
C LEU A 40 6.53 9.92 -10.59
N SER A 41 5.58 9.74 -9.67
CA SER A 41 5.85 9.71 -8.22
C SER A 41 6.16 8.30 -7.70
N VAL A 42 5.55 7.27 -8.29
CA VAL A 42 5.63 5.88 -7.83
C VAL A 42 6.79 5.12 -8.49
N PHE A 43 7.11 5.40 -9.75
CA PHE A 43 8.16 4.66 -10.44
C PHE A 43 9.54 5.29 -10.19
N PRO A 44 10.53 4.50 -9.73
CA PRO A 44 11.90 4.97 -9.69
C PRO A 44 12.37 5.31 -11.11
N LEU A 45 13.29 6.28 -11.20
CA LEU A 45 13.93 6.65 -12.45
C LEU A 45 14.40 5.38 -13.20
N PRO A 46 14.18 5.30 -14.52
CA PRO A 46 14.58 4.13 -15.29
C PRO A 46 16.06 3.83 -15.05
N SER A 47 16.36 2.55 -14.81
CA SER A 47 17.72 2.06 -14.62
C SER A 47 18.64 2.53 -15.75
N HIS A 48 19.92 2.75 -15.44
CA HIS A 48 20.89 3.24 -16.41
C HIS A 48 20.87 2.39 -17.71
N PRO A 49 20.76 2.97 -18.92
CA PRO A 49 20.56 2.22 -20.17
C PRO A 49 21.64 1.17 -20.47
N ALA A 50 22.85 1.36 -19.91
CA ALA A 50 23.98 0.44 -20.07
C ALA A 50 24.10 -0.60 -18.94
N ALA A 51 23.13 -0.70 -18.03
CA ALA A 51 23.17 -1.69 -16.96
C ALA A 51 23.01 -3.11 -17.56
N PRO A 52 23.97 -4.03 -17.35
CA PRO A 52 23.84 -5.41 -17.76
C PRO A 52 22.57 -6.06 -17.20
N PRO A 53 21.95 -7.05 -17.88
CA PRO A 53 20.79 -7.77 -17.38
C PRO A 53 21.01 -8.38 -15.99
N GLU A 54 22.24 -8.81 -15.67
CA GLU A 54 22.57 -9.32 -14.33
C GLU A 54 22.50 -8.25 -13.23
N HIS A 55 22.61 -6.96 -13.60
CA HIS A 55 22.48 -5.81 -12.70
C HIS A 55 21.06 -5.26 -12.66
N LEU A 56 20.16 -5.72 -13.54
CA LEU A 56 18.78 -5.26 -13.58
C LEU A 56 17.88 -6.02 -12.59
N LYS A 57 18.09 -7.33 -12.41
CA LYS A 57 17.36 -8.15 -11.43
C LYS A 57 18.21 -9.31 -10.92
N GLU A 58 18.21 -9.50 -9.60
CA GLU A 58 18.84 -10.64 -8.95
C GLU A 58 18.18 -11.98 -9.35
N PRO A 59 18.96 -13.04 -9.65
CA PRO A 59 18.39 -14.36 -9.93
C PRO A 59 17.83 -15.03 -8.67
N LEU A 60 16.53 -14.89 -8.44
CA LEU A 60 15.81 -15.39 -7.24
C LEU A 60 15.63 -16.92 -7.15
N VAL A 61 16.37 -17.71 -7.93
CA VAL A 61 16.19 -19.18 -7.96
C VAL A 61 16.51 -19.83 -6.61
N TYR A 62 17.57 -19.36 -5.94
CA TYR A 62 17.95 -19.85 -4.60
C TYR A 62 16.89 -19.50 -3.56
N MET A 63 16.29 -18.30 -3.64
CA MET A 63 15.16 -17.90 -2.78
C MET A 63 13.94 -18.78 -2.99
N ARG A 64 13.55 -19.04 -4.24
CA ARG A 64 12.42 -19.94 -4.54
C ARG A 64 12.64 -21.36 -4.02
N LYS A 65 13.87 -21.88 -4.09
CA LYS A 65 14.22 -23.19 -3.52
C LYS A 65 14.12 -23.21 -2.00
N ALA A 66 14.61 -22.16 -1.33
CA ALA A 66 14.51 -22.01 0.12
C ALA A 66 13.04 -21.89 0.55
N GLN A 67 12.27 -21.05 -0.13
CA GLN A 67 10.83 -20.88 0.06
C GLN A 67 10.09 -22.22 -0.07
N GLY A 68 10.26 -22.95 -1.17
CA GLY A 68 9.57 -24.23 -1.37
C GLY A 68 9.99 -25.31 -0.35
N SER A 69 11.22 -25.25 0.18
CA SER A 69 11.67 -26.14 1.26
C SER A 69 11.04 -25.76 2.60
N TRP A 70 10.92 -24.46 2.87
CA TRP A 70 10.24 -23.92 4.06
C TRP A 70 8.75 -24.25 4.05
N GLU A 71 8.06 -23.99 2.94
CA GLU A 71 6.63 -24.30 2.75
C GLU A 71 6.34 -25.78 2.99
N LYS A 72 7.17 -26.70 2.50
CA LYS A 72 7.03 -28.14 2.78
C LYS A 72 7.13 -28.47 4.26
N ARG A 73 8.05 -27.80 4.99
CA ARG A 73 8.22 -27.98 6.44
C ARG A 73 6.99 -27.47 7.19
N ILE A 74 6.53 -26.25 6.87
CA ILE A 74 5.32 -25.66 7.46
C ILE A 74 4.10 -26.53 7.19
N LEU A 75 3.90 -26.98 5.95
CA LEU A 75 2.78 -27.85 5.58
C LEU A 75 2.78 -29.16 6.37
N LYS A 76 3.96 -29.76 6.60
CA LYS A 76 4.09 -30.97 7.43
C LYS A 76 3.66 -30.71 8.87
N SER A 77 4.10 -29.59 9.45
CA SER A 77 3.75 -29.18 10.82
C SER A 77 2.24 -28.88 10.94
N LEU A 78 1.68 -28.17 9.97
CA LEU A 78 0.27 -27.83 9.88
C LEU A 78 -0.61 -29.09 9.81
N ASN A 79 -0.29 -30.04 8.93
CA ASN A 79 -1.00 -31.31 8.83
C ASN A 79 -0.89 -32.15 10.11
N SER A 80 0.27 -32.13 10.76
CA SER A 80 0.49 -32.80 12.04
C SER A 80 -0.43 -32.22 13.12
N MET A 81 -0.54 -30.89 13.21
CA MET A 81 -1.45 -30.21 14.12
C MET A 81 -2.92 -30.48 13.80
N CYS A 82 -3.31 -30.44 12.53
CA CYS A 82 -4.67 -30.78 12.09
C CYS A 82 -5.08 -32.18 12.56
N THR A 83 -4.16 -33.15 12.43
CA THR A 83 -4.38 -34.53 12.86
C THR A 83 -4.49 -34.63 14.37
N GLU A 84 -3.65 -33.91 15.12
CA GLU A 84 -3.64 -33.90 16.59
C GLU A 84 -4.92 -33.29 17.19
N LEU A 85 -5.35 -32.14 16.66
CA LEU A 85 -6.52 -31.41 17.14
C LEU A 85 -7.84 -31.89 16.52
N SER A 86 -7.77 -32.78 15.51
CA SER A 86 -8.93 -33.19 14.70
C SER A 86 -9.65 -31.99 14.03
N ILE A 87 -8.88 -30.99 13.62
CA ILE A 87 -9.38 -29.77 12.95
C ILE A 87 -8.98 -29.83 11.47
N PRO A 88 -9.92 -29.63 10.52
CA PRO A 88 -9.59 -29.58 9.10
C PRO A 88 -8.89 -28.26 8.73
N LEU A 89 -8.07 -28.30 7.68
CA LEU A 89 -7.41 -27.09 7.13
C LEU A 89 -8.41 -26.01 6.72
N ALA A 90 -9.51 -26.45 6.12
CA ALA A 90 -10.62 -25.61 5.70
C ALA A 90 -11.92 -26.38 5.92
N ARG A 91 -12.94 -25.71 6.46
CA ARG A 91 -14.31 -26.24 6.53
C ARG A 91 -15.33 -25.19 6.18
N LYS A 92 -16.51 -25.63 5.75
CA LYS A 92 -17.67 -24.75 5.67
C LYS A 92 -18.14 -24.45 7.09
N ARG A 93 -18.26 -23.16 7.41
CA ARG A 93 -18.68 -22.69 8.73
C ARG A 93 -20.16 -23.02 8.98
N PRO A 94 -20.56 -23.46 10.18
CA PRO A 94 -21.96 -23.65 10.54
C PRO A 94 -22.79 -22.37 10.43
N VAL A 95 -24.09 -22.49 10.15
CA VAL A 95 -24.98 -21.32 9.93
C VAL A 95 -25.06 -20.40 11.15
N GLY A 96 -24.96 -20.95 12.37
CA GLY A 96 -24.95 -20.16 13.60
C GLY A 96 -23.76 -19.20 13.65
N GLU A 97 -22.55 -19.73 13.48
CA GLU A 97 -21.31 -18.93 13.46
C GLU A 97 -21.29 -17.93 12.29
N GLN A 98 -21.85 -18.29 11.13
CA GLN A 98 -22.00 -17.34 10.00
C GLN A 98 -22.86 -16.12 10.38
N LYS A 99 -23.96 -16.34 11.12
CA LYS A 99 -24.84 -15.26 11.58
C LYS A 99 -24.15 -14.37 12.62
N GLU A 100 -23.36 -14.96 13.51
CA GLU A 100 -22.57 -14.22 14.48
C GLU A 100 -21.52 -13.33 13.80
N LEU A 101 -20.76 -13.87 12.84
CA LEU A 101 -19.79 -13.10 12.05
C LEU A 101 -20.42 -11.96 11.27
N LEU A 102 -21.60 -12.19 10.67
CA LEU A 102 -22.35 -11.13 9.98
C LEU A 102 -22.71 -9.98 10.91
N ASN A 103 -23.15 -10.29 12.14
CA ASN A 103 -23.53 -9.28 13.12
C ASN A 103 -22.32 -8.50 13.66
N LYS A 104 -21.18 -9.18 13.81
CA LYS A 104 -19.94 -8.63 14.38
C LYS A 104 -18.90 -8.20 13.34
N TRP A 105 -19.23 -8.13 12.06
CA TRP A 105 -18.26 -7.93 10.98
C TRP A 105 -17.35 -6.70 11.21
N ASN A 106 -17.91 -5.60 11.72
CA ASN A 106 -17.17 -4.36 11.98
C ASN A 106 -16.36 -4.37 13.29
N GLU A 107 -16.52 -5.40 14.12
CA GLU A 107 -15.91 -5.52 15.46
C GLU A 107 -14.90 -6.69 15.54
N MET A 108 -14.76 -7.49 14.47
CA MET A 108 -13.87 -8.68 14.46
C MET A 108 -12.40 -8.36 14.76
N GLY A 109 -11.95 -7.14 14.49
CA GLY A 109 -10.59 -6.70 14.82
C GLY A 109 -10.33 -6.53 16.32
N THR A 110 -11.37 -6.63 17.16
CA THR A 110 -11.31 -6.51 18.62
C THR A 110 -11.67 -7.80 19.36
N ASP A 111 -12.20 -8.81 18.67
CA ASP A 111 -12.47 -10.12 19.25
C ASP A 111 -11.17 -10.94 19.28
N GLU A 112 -10.70 -11.31 20.48
CA GLU A 112 -9.55 -12.20 20.67
C GLU A 112 -10.02 -13.66 20.84
N PRO A 113 -9.82 -14.55 19.86
CA PRO A 113 -10.21 -15.94 19.99
C PRO A 113 -9.30 -16.68 21.00
N ASP A 114 -9.85 -17.69 21.69
CA ASP A 114 -9.03 -18.61 22.48
C ASP A 114 -8.21 -19.52 21.56
N LEU A 115 -6.90 -19.29 21.52
CA LEU A 115 -5.95 -20.02 20.70
C LEU A 115 -4.99 -20.88 21.53
N SER A 116 -5.36 -21.21 22.77
CA SER A 116 -4.54 -22.00 23.69
C SER A 116 -4.14 -23.38 23.12
N LEU A 117 -5.02 -24.00 22.34
CA LEU A 117 -4.83 -25.32 21.75
C LEU A 117 -3.90 -25.32 20.52
N PHE A 118 -3.74 -24.20 19.83
CA PHE A 118 -2.90 -24.12 18.64
C PHE A 118 -1.44 -23.95 19.04
N ARG A 119 -0.55 -24.87 18.70
CA ARG A 119 0.91 -24.63 18.87
C ARG A 119 1.47 -23.86 17.68
N PRO A 120 2.58 -23.12 17.81
CA PRO A 120 3.28 -22.55 16.67
C PRO A 120 3.66 -23.64 15.64
N VAL A 121 3.52 -23.33 14.35
CA VAL A 121 3.86 -24.27 13.27
C VAL A 121 5.36 -24.36 12.99
N TYR A 122 6.16 -23.43 13.50
CA TYR A 122 7.62 -23.45 13.50
C TYR A 122 8.19 -22.79 14.76
N ALA A 123 9.43 -23.10 15.12
CA ALA A 123 10.16 -22.32 16.12
C ALA A 123 10.95 -21.18 15.45
N PRO A 124 11.13 -20.01 16.10
CA PRO A 124 11.92 -18.91 15.54
C PRO A 124 13.34 -19.32 15.11
N LYS A 125 13.95 -20.27 15.83
CA LYS A 125 15.27 -20.83 15.49
C LYS A 125 15.26 -21.53 14.11
N ASP A 126 14.20 -22.28 13.79
CA ASP A 126 14.10 -22.98 12.51
C ASP A 126 14.08 -22.00 11.33
N PHE A 127 13.37 -20.89 11.50
CA PHE A 127 13.31 -19.84 10.49
C PHE A 127 14.66 -19.13 10.35
N LEU A 128 15.31 -18.80 11.48
CA LEU A 128 16.64 -18.23 11.49
C LEU A 128 17.67 -19.12 10.77
N GLU A 129 17.61 -20.45 10.96
CA GLU A 129 18.46 -21.39 10.24
C GLU A 129 18.23 -21.34 8.73
N VAL A 130 16.99 -21.16 8.25
CA VAL A 130 16.71 -20.96 6.83
C VAL A 130 17.34 -19.67 6.30
N LEU A 131 17.22 -18.58 7.06
CA LEU A 131 17.80 -17.28 6.69
C LEU A 131 19.34 -17.33 6.62
N ILE A 132 19.99 -17.95 7.61
CA ILE A 132 21.45 -18.10 7.65
C ILE A 132 21.95 -18.95 6.48
N ASN A 133 21.19 -19.99 6.11
CA ASN A 133 21.55 -20.87 5.00
C ASN A 133 21.18 -20.31 3.63
N LEU A 134 20.45 -19.18 3.57
CA LEU A 134 20.10 -18.53 2.31
C LEU A 134 21.34 -17.86 1.72
N ARG A 135 21.94 -18.51 0.72
CA ARG A 135 23.14 -17.99 0.05
C ARG A 135 22.77 -17.36 -1.29
N ASN A 136 23.04 -16.06 -1.38
CA ASN A 136 23.02 -15.35 -2.65
C ASN A 136 24.18 -15.85 -3.54
N PRO A 137 23.94 -16.29 -4.78
CA PRO A 137 25.00 -16.68 -5.71
C PRO A 137 26.04 -15.57 -5.96
N ASN A 138 25.65 -14.30 -5.81
CA ASN A 138 26.54 -13.14 -5.94
C ASN A 138 27.37 -12.88 -4.66
N TYR A 139 27.05 -13.56 -3.57
CA TYR A 139 27.79 -13.54 -2.31
C TYR A 139 28.82 -14.67 -2.32
N GLU A 140 29.99 -14.39 -2.90
CA GLU A 140 31.16 -15.26 -2.75
C GLU A 140 31.69 -15.15 -1.32
N ASN A 141 31.43 -16.19 -0.54
CA ASN A 141 32.03 -16.39 0.79
C ASN A 141 33.38 -17.09 0.65
N GLY A 142 34.22 -16.61 -0.28
CA GLY A 142 35.60 -17.08 -0.37
C GLY A 142 36.37 -16.57 0.84
N ASP A 143 37.10 -17.44 1.52
CA ASP A 143 38.09 -17.06 2.56
C ASP A 143 39.23 -16.16 2.02
N SER A 144 39.13 -15.69 0.77
CA SER A 144 40.02 -14.69 0.19
C SER A 144 39.56 -13.28 0.55
N LEU A 145 40.46 -12.50 1.16
CA LEU A 145 40.27 -11.05 1.31
C LEU A 145 39.99 -10.44 -0.06
N SER A 146 38.72 -10.15 -0.33
CA SER A 146 38.26 -9.49 -1.56
C SER A 146 38.08 -7.99 -1.30
N PHE A 147 38.21 -7.16 -2.33
CA PHE A 147 37.87 -5.74 -2.28
C PHE A 147 36.46 -5.49 -1.70
N ARG A 148 35.52 -6.44 -1.89
CA ARG A 148 34.15 -6.36 -1.37
C ARG A 148 34.08 -6.34 0.16
N THR A 149 34.99 -7.02 0.85
CA THR A 149 35.08 -7.03 2.33
C THR A 149 35.41 -5.65 2.91
N HIS A 150 35.98 -4.75 2.10
CA HIS A 150 36.30 -3.38 2.52
C HIS A 150 35.18 -2.38 2.22
N LEU A 151 34.18 -2.73 1.41
CA LEU A 151 33.07 -1.81 1.07
C LEU A 151 32.23 -1.44 2.29
N GLY A 152 32.07 -2.36 3.25
CA GLY A 152 31.40 -2.09 4.54
C GLY A 152 32.18 -1.14 5.47
N LEU A 153 33.44 -0.83 5.13
CA LEU A 153 34.31 0.11 5.86
C LEU A 153 34.41 1.47 5.15
N ILE A 154 33.82 1.62 3.96
CA ILE A 154 33.82 2.89 3.24
C ILE A 154 32.74 3.78 3.86
N GLN A 155 33.18 4.75 4.65
CA GLN A 155 32.32 5.86 5.05
C GLN A 155 32.15 6.79 3.85
N VAL A 156 31.00 6.71 3.17
CA VAL A 156 30.63 7.67 2.14
C VAL A 156 30.06 8.91 2.83
N PRO A 157 30.74 10.07 2.79
CA PRO A 157 30.16 11.29 3.33
C PRO A 157 28.99 11.71 2.45
N LEU A 158 27.77 11.39 2.89
CA LEU A 158 26.56 11.88 2.26
C LEU A 158 26.34 13.31 2.75
N LYS A 159 26.23 14.25 1.80
CA LYS A 159 25.81 15.61 2.15
C LYS A 159 24.37 15.54 2.67
N VAL A 160 24.21 15.67 3.98
CA VAL A 160 22.92 15.83 4.63
C VAL A 160 22.63 17.31 4.85
N LYS A 161 21.36 17.68 4.79
CA LYS A 161 20.94 19.06 5.07
C LYS A 161 21.19 19.39 6.54
N ASP A 162 21.72 20.57 6.82
CA ASP A 162 21.80 21.08 8.18
C ASP A 162 20.44 21.60 8.69
N ILE A 163 20.35 21.97 9.97
CA ILE A 163 19.10 22.44 10.56
C ILE A 163 18.54 23.69 9.85
N PRO A 164 19.34 24.73 9.54
CA PRO A 164 18.89 25.84 8.70
C PRO A 164 18.32 25.42 7.34
N GLU A 165 19.02 24.56 6.60
CA GLU A 165 18.59 24.04 5.30
C GLU A 165 17.29 23.22 5.43
N LEU A 166 17.11 22.48 6.53
CA LEU A 166 15.86 21.77 6.82
C LEU A 166 14.72 22.73 7.13
N LYS A 167 14.95 23.80 7.89
CA LYS A 167 13.93 24.82 8.19
C LYS A 167 13.45 25.52 6.93
N GLU A 168 14.34 25.81 5.99
CA GLU A 168 13.96 26.36 4.68
C GLU A 168 13.17 25.34 3.86
N CYS A 169 13.62 24.07 3.86
CA CYS A 169 12.97 23.00 3.14
C CYS A 169 11.57 22.66 3.67
N PHE A 170 11.33 22.84 4.98
CA PHE A 170 10.06 22.54 5.67
C PHE A 170 9.44 23.78 6.30
N VAL A 171 9.54 24.93 5.61
CA VAL A 171 8.97 26.20 6.10
C VAL A 171 7.46 26.11 6.37
N GLU A 172 6.76 25.20 5.67
CA GLU A 172 5.34 24.90 5.85
C GLU A 172 4.99 24.28 7.22
N LEU A 173 5.97 23.74 7.94
CA LEU A 173 5.83 23.24 9.32
C LEU A 173 6.24 24.28 10.37
N GLY A 174 6.46 25.53 9.96
CA GLY A 174 6.82 26.62 10.85
C GLY A 174 5.75 26.87 11.90
N LEU A 175 6.17 27.29 13.10
CA LEU A 175 5.27 27.62 14.23
C LEU A 175 4.31 28.79 13.94
N ASN A 176 4.54 29.52 12.85
CA ASN A 176 3.70 30.61 12.37
C ASN A 176 2.58 30.14 11.43
N ILE A 177 2.47 28.83 11.16
CA ILE A 177 1.47 28.21 10.31
C ILE A 177 0.67 27.24 11.18
N GLY A 178 -0.65 27.43 11.25
CA GLY A 178 -1.52 26.55 12.03
C GLY A 178 -1.60 25.15 11.43
N GLN A 179 -1.49 24.13 12.27
CA GLN A 179 -1.55 22.72 11.89
C GLN A 179 -2.75 22.03 12.53
N LEU A 180 -3.62 21.49 11.70
CA LEU A 180 -4.81 20.76 12.14
C LEU A 180 -4.40 19.45 12.83
N GLY A 181 -4.91 19.22 14.04
CA GLY A 181 -4.54 18.10 14.91
C GLY A 181 -3.41 18.39 15.90
N ILE A 182 -2.75 19.56 15.79
CA ILE A 182 -1.71 20.01 16.74
C ILE A 182 -2.15 21.31 17.42
N ASP A 183 -2.54 22.31 16.63
CA ASP A 183 -2.89 23.65 17.12
C ASP A 183 -4.38 23.80 17.45
N ASP A 184 -5.18 22.74 17.32
CA ASP A 184 -6.62 22.72 17.63
C ASP A 184 -6.95 23.09 19.09
N SER A 185 -5.93 23.09 19.96
CA SER A 185 -6.05 23.34 21.40
C SER A 185 -5.68 24.77 21.83
N THR A 186 -5.12 25.61 20.95
CA THR A 186 -4.47 26.86 21.36
C THR A 186 -5.20 28.12 20.84
N GLN A 187 -6.01 28.71 21.73
CA GLN A 187 -6.42 30.12 21.74
C GLN A 187 -7.31 30.67 20.60
N VAL A 188 -7.57 29.91 19.53
CA VAL A 188 -8.58 30.24 18.50
C VAL A 188 -9.81 29.36 18.73
N PRO A 189 -11.05 29.87 18.61
CA PRO A 189 -12.24 29.00 18.61
C PRO A 189 -12.04 27.89 17.58
N PRO A 190 -11.97 26.60 17.98
CA PRO A 190 -11.64 25.49 17.08
C PRO A 190 -12.53 25.47 15.84
N GLU A 191 -13.78 25.87 16.04
CA GLU A 191 -14.81 26.00 15.02
C GLU A 191 -14.41 26.93 13.87
N LEU A 192 -13.70 28.04 14.08
CA LEU A 192 -13.36 28.95 12.97
C LEU A 192 -12.19 28.44 12.13
N PHE A 193 -11.18 27.87 12.78
CA PHE A 193 -10.00 27.31 12.10
C PHE A 193 -10.36 26.02 11.36
N GLU A 194 -11.02 25.09 12.04
CA GLU A 194 -11.43 23.82 11.45
C GLU A 194 -12.43 24.03 10.29
N ASN A 195 -13.42 24.92 10.43
CA ASN A 195 -14.38 25.18 9.35
C ASN A 195 -13.71 25.76 8.10
N GLU A 196 -12.70 26.62 8.26
CA GLU A 196 -11.95 27.14 7.11
C GLU A 196 -11.15 26.03 6.42
N HIS A 197 -10.50 25.15 7.20
CA HIS A 197 -9.83 23.98 6.65
C HIS A 197 -10.80 23.06 5.91
N VAL A 198 -11.99 22.78 6.46
CA VAL A 198 -13.02 21.99 5.78
C VAL A 198 -13.46 22.65 4.47
N ARG A 199 -13.70 23.98 4.48
CA ARG A 199 -14.11 24.73 3.28
C ARG A 199 -13.06 24.65 2.17
N ILE A 200 -11.78 24.85 2.50
CA ILE A 200 -10.68 24.73 1.53
C ILE A 200 -10.56 23.29 1.03
N GLY A 201 -10.65 22.31 1.93
CA GLY A 201 -10.59 20.89 1.59
C GLY A 201 -11.70 20.47 0.62
N GLN A 202 -12.93 20.94 0.83
CA GLN A 202 -14.04 20.72 -0.09
C GLN A 202 -13.78 21.31 -1.48
N LYS A 203 -13.17 22.50 -1.55
CA LYS A 203 -12.79 23.11 -2.84
C LYS A 203 -11.73 22.27 -3.55
N VAL A 204 -10.73 21.80 -2.83
CA VAL A 204 -9.68 20.92 -3.37
C VAL A 204 -10.27 19.61 -3.92
N LEU A 205 -11.20 19.00 -3.19
CA LEU A 205 -11.92 17.81 -3.65
C LEU A 205 -12.78 18.10 -4.89
N ALA A 206 -13.43 19.26 -4.95
CA ALA A 206 -14.23 19.66 -6.11
C ALA A 206 -13.37 19.85 -7.38
N GLU A 207 -12.11 20.28 -7.23
CA GLU A 207 -11.17 20.44 -8.34
C GLU A 207 -10.57 19.10 -8.82
N GLN A 208 -10.74 18.01 -8.06
CA GLN A 208 -10.25 16.66 -8.39
C GLN A 208 -8.75 16.64 -8.76
N ASP A 209 -7.95 17.47 -8.09
CA ASP A 209 -6.53 17.63 -8.35
C ASP A 209 -5.69 16.96 -7.25
N SER A 210 -5.00 15.88 -7.61
CA SER A 210 -4.19 15.09 -6.68
C SER A 210 -3.01 15.86 -6.12
N ALA A 211 -2.36 16.72 -6.92
CA ALA A 211 -1.21 17.49 -6.48
C ALA A 211 -1.64 18.59 -5.50
N ALA A 212 -2.75 19.26 -5.79
CA ALA A 212 -3.35 20.23 -4.87
C ALA A 212 -3.77 19.58 -3.54
N ALA A 213 -4.39 18.39 -3.61
CA ALA A 213 -4.74 17.61 -2.43
C ALA A 213 -3.52 17.25 -1.58
N GLN A 214 -2.43 16.82 -2.21
CA GLN A 214 -1.20 16.50 -1.50
C GLN A 214 -0.57 17.73 -0.84
N GLN A 215 -0.60 18.90 -1.47
CA GLN A 215 -0.13 20.15 -0.83
C GLN A 215 -1.01 20.54 0.34
N TYR A 216 -2.34 20.44 0.18
CA TYR A 216 -3.31 20.80 1.20
C TYR A 216 -3.14 19.97 2.49
N ILE A 217 -2.98 18.64 2.39
CA ILE A 217 -2.91 17.76 3.57
C ILE A 217 -1.62 17.90 4.39
N ARG A 218 -0.62 18.65 3.91
CA ARG A 218 0.67 18.84 4.63
C ARG A 218 0.50 19.55 5.97
N GLN A 219 -0.57 20.34 6.10
CA GLN A 219 -0.92 21.06 7.33
C GLN A 219 -1.98 20.32 8.15
N GLY A 220 -2.22 19.05 7.85
CA GLY A 220 -3.26 18.23 8.47
C GLY A 220 -4.49 18.09 7.57
N SER A 221 -5.39 17.18 7.96
CA SER A 221 -6.58 16.81 7.19
C SER A 221 -7.78 16.68 8.11
N PRO A 222 -8.90 17.38 7.86
CA PRO A 222 -10.12 17.22 8.62
C PRO A 222 -10.63 15.79 8.57
N THR A 223 -11.11 15.27 9.70
CA THR A 223 -11.53 13.85 9.78
C THR A 223 -12.64 13.50 8.81
N ALA A 224 -13.59 14.42 8.60
CA ALA A 224 -14.69 14.23 7.66
C ALA A 224 -14.24 14.11 6.19
N LEU A 225 -13.12 14.73 5.80
CA LEU A 225 -12.63 14.75 4.41
C LEU A 225 -11.48 13.78 4.16
N ARG A 226 -10.93 13.19 5.21
CA ARG A 226 -9.70 12.39 5.16
C ARG A 226 -9.78 11.26 4.14
N ALA A 227 -10.86 10.48 4.16
CA ALA A 227 -11.02 9.34 3.25
C ALA A 227 -10.98 9.77 1.78
N GLU A 228 -11.73 10.81 1.42
CA GLU A 228 -11.81 11.33 0.04
C GLU A 228 -10.49 11.95 -0.42
N LEU A 229 -9.81 12.70 0.46
CA LEU A 229 -8.52 13.31 0.15
C LEU A 229 -7.44 12.26 -0.09
N TRP A 230 -7.36 11.22 0.75
CA TRP A 230 -6.41 10.13 0.55
C TRP A 230 -6.72 9.33 -0.71
N ALA A 231 -7.99 9.07 -1.00
CA ALA A 231 -8.38 8.43 -2.25
C ALA A 231 -7.93 9.25 -3.46
N LEU A 232 -8.13 10.58 -3.44
CA LEU A 232 -7.69 11.48 -4.51
C LEU A 232 -6.17 11.51 -4.66
N ILE A 233 -5.42 11.61 -3.57
CA ILE A 233 -3.94 11.67 -3.56
C ILE A 233 -3.33 10.36 -4.08
N LEU A 234 -3.90 9.23 -3.67
CA LEU A 234 -3.46 7.92 -4.13
C LEU A 234 -4.01 7.57 -5.52
N ASN A 235 -4.84 8.45 -6.09
CA ASN A 235 -5.56 8.25 -7.35
C ASN A 235 -6.36 6.92 -7.36
N ILE A 236 -6.97 6.59 -6.21
CA ILE A 236 -7.80 5.41 -6.02
C ILE A 236 -9.26 5.82 -6.15
N SER A 237 -10.01 5.04 -6.91
CA SER A 237 -11.47 5.18 -6.98
C SER A 237 -12.10 3.81 -6.77
N SER A 238 -13.13 3.74 -5.93
CA SER A 238 -13.90 2.52 -5.76
C SER A 238 -14.83 2.36 -6.95
N GLN A 239 -14.51 1.41 -7.82
CA GLN A 239 -15.40 1.03 -8.90
C GLN A 239 -16.48 0.08 -8.38
N PRO A 240 -17.67 0.00 -9.02
CA PRO A 240 -18.70 -0.96 -8.65
C PRO A 240 -18.19 -2.40 -8.59
N GLU A 241 -17.23 -2.75 -9.45
CA GLU A 241 -16.56 -4.05 -9.48
C GLU A 241 -15.76 -4.32 -8.20
N ASP A 242 -15.10 -3.31 -7.65
CA ASP A 242 -14.32 -3.44 -6.41
C ASP A 242 -15.24 -3.73 -5.22
N VAL A 243 -16.39 -3.06 -5.16
CA VAL A 243 -17.41 -3.29 -4.13
C VAL A 243 -17.98 -4.70 -4.23
N LEU A 244 -18.31 -5.17 -5.44
CA LEU A 244 -18.79 -6.53 -5.66
C LEU A 244 -17.73 -7.57 -5.28
N TYR A 245 -16.47 -7.33 -5.63
CA TYR A 245 -15.37 -8.22 -5.27
C TYR A 245 -15.16 -8.27 -3.75
N TYR A 246 -15.22 -7.11 -3.06
CA TYR A 246 -15.17 -7.06 -1.60
C TYR A 246 -16.31 -7.86 -0.96
N GLU A 247 -17.56 -7.70 -1.42
CA GLU A 247 -18.70 -8.45 -0.89
C GLU A 247 -18.58 -9.96 -1.15
N GLN A 248 -17.99 -10.35 -2.29
CA GLN A 248 -17.65 -11.74 -2.57
C GLN A 248 -16.60 -12.28 -1.59
N LEU A 249 -15.52 -11.54 -1.35
CA LEU A 249 -14.48 -11.91 -0.38
C LEU A 249 -15.04 -12.02 1.03
N LYS A 250 -15.84 -11.04 1.46
CA LYS A 250 -16.55 -11.05 2.74
C LYS A 250 -17.43 -12.29 2.88
N THR A 251 -18.19 -12.62 1.83
CA THR A 251 -19.01 -13.84 1.79
C THR A 251 -18.15 -15.10 1.94
N ASN A 252 -17.00 -15.16 1.27
CA ASN A 252 -16.08 -16.28 1.39
C ASN A 252 -15.53 -16.43 2.82
N VAL A 253 -15.13 -15.33 3.46
CA VAL A 253 -14.67 -15.32 4.86
C VAL A 253 -15.77 -15.77 5.80
N ILE A 254 -17.02 -15.33 5.60
CA ILE A 254 -18.15 -15.76 6.44
C ILE A 254 -18.40 -17.26 6.27
N GLN A 255 -18.39 -17.77 5.03
CA GLN A 255 -18.74 -19.15 4.73
C GLN A 255 -17.64 -20.17 5.05
N HIS A 256 -16.37 -19.76 5.03
CA HIS A 256 -15.24 -20.66 5.16
C HIS A 256 -14.44 -20.35 6.42
N ASP A 257 -14.11 -21.41 7.13
CA ASP A 257 -13.26 -21.40 8.30
C ASP A 257 -11.91 -21.99 7.91
N LEU A 258 -10.86 -21.17 7.92
CA LEU A 258 -9.51 -21.56 7.54
C LEU A 258 -8.63 -21.59 8.79
N LEU A 259 -7.93 -22.71 8.99
CA LEU A 259 -7.01 -22.85 10.12
C LEU A 259 -5.92 -21.77 10.14
N VAL A 260 -5.52 -21.30 8.96
CA VAL A 260 -4.49 -20.26 8.82
C VAL A 260 -4.92 -18.96 9.50
N ASP A 261 -6.22 -18.64 9.53
CA ASP A 261 -6.70 -17.43 10.20
C ASP A 261 -6.37 -17.49 11.70
N SER A 262 -6.63 -18.63 12.34
CA SER A 262 -6.28 -18.86 13.76
C SER A 262 -4.77 -18.81 14.03
N LEU A 263 -3.94 -19.21 13.06
CA LEU A 263 -2.48 -19.14 13.20
C LEU A 263 -1.97 -17.71 13.07
N ILE A 264 -2.53 -16.91 12.16
CA ILE A 264 -2.19 -15.49 12.01
C ILE A 264 -2.53 -14.70 13.28
N TYR A 265 -3.64 -15.01 13.95
CA TYR A 265 -3.97 -14.38 15.24
C TYR A 265 -3.00 -14.77 16.37
N LYS A 266 -2.26 -15.88 16.25
CA LYS A 266 -1.35 -16.37 17.29
C LYS A 266 0.08 -15.89 17.13
N ASP A 267 0.52 -15.68 15.89
CA ASP A 267 1.87 -15.17 15.56
C ASP A 267 2.03 -13.69 15.91
#